data_AF-A0A4P9K5N9-F1
#
_entry.id   AF-A0A4P9K5N9-F1
#
_cell.length_a   1.000
_cell.length_b   1.000
_cell.length_c   1.000
_cell.angle_alpha   90.00
_cell.angle_beta   90.00
_cell.angle_gamma   90.00
#
_symmetry.space_group_name_H-M   'P 1'
#
loop_
_entity.id
_entity.type
_entity.pdbx_description
1 polymer ?
#
loop_
_entity_poly.entity_id
_entity_poly.type
_entity_poly.pdbx_seq_one_letter_code
_entity_poly.pdbx_strand_id
1 'polypeptide(L)'
;MKPVFSLYRSMNRFLVVVSMLFVISVSVHAETFKPGQNIFVAYPAANIKDDAFIIGEVVKVMPNGDYRISVIEYIEGHDYGLSCVPMVKQESNSSDGVWQIWTDTTKLETEKLDYVVPKANALDLGYGKTHFIERNNLYIVFGRWKSDAPMLNVERLTQAQSQAKANGLAEMNVAFEIAKLHRASYYGDYGRPLMPFEAIEPLTNALMHVAELFKDDKVLKSRWFAKKRDWQAISQSTKHYFAIEAIDKLVRDASNQFYQEGVEQAGDDKIAALQELLSTFERK
;
A
#
# COMPACT_ATOMS: atom_id res chain seq x y z
N MET A 1 -60.34 35.94 -14.90
CA MET A 1 -59.32 36.52 -13.99
C MET A 1 -59.24 35.71 -12.71
N LYS A 2 -58.25 34.81 -12.65
CA LYS A 2 -57.62 34.05 -11.55
C LYS A 2 -56.75 33.01 -12.31
N PRO A 3 -55.52 32.62 -11.89
CA PRO A 3 -54.94 32.72 -10.55
C PRO A 3 -53.43 33.05 -10.53
N VAL A 4 -53.02 34.30 -10.29
CA VAL A 4 -51.60 34.63 -10.05
C VAL A 4 -51.21 34.43 -8.57
N PHE A 5 -52.19 34.43 -7.66
CA PHE A 5 -51.96 34.28 -6.22
C PHE A 5 -51.65 32.85 -5.74
N SER A 6 -51.80 31.83 -6.59
CA SER A 6 -51.51 30.43 -6.23
C SER A 6 -50.00 30.11 -6.24
N LEU A 7 -49.25 30.68 -7.19
CA LEU A 7 -47.82 30.40 -7.34
C LEU A 7 -46.98 30.96 -6.18
N TYR A 8 -47.29 32.17 -5.69
CA TYR A 8 -46.53 32.79 -4.58
C TYR A 8 -46.63 31.99 -3.28
N ARG A 9 -47.76 31.32 -3.03
CA ARG A 9 -47.97 30.51 -1.83
C ARG A 9 -47.26 29.15 -1.89
N SER A 10 -47.08 28.61 -3.10
CA SER A 10 -46.28 27.41 -3.37
C SER A 10 -44.78 27.69 -3.27
N MET A 11 -44.33 28.82 -3.79
CA MET A 11 -42.91 29.20 -3.81
C MET A 11 -42.34 29.46 -2.40
N ASN A 12 -43.11 30.11 -1.52
CA ASN A 12 -42.72 30.30 -0.11
C ASN A 12 -42.68 28.97 0.69
N ARG A 13 -43.55 28.01 0.36
CA ARG A 13 -43.51 26.69 1.02
C ARG A 13 -42.30 25.86 0.54
N PHE A 14 -41.95 25.95 -0.74
CA PHE A 14 -40.77 25.28 -1.28
C PHE A 14 -39.47 25.86 -0.69
N LEU A 15 -39.38 27.19 -0.56
CA LEU A 15 -38.21 27.85 0.02
C LEU A 15 -37.99 27.52 1.51
N VAL A 16 -39.08 27.39 2.27
CA VAL A 16 -39.04 26.98 3.67
C VAL A 16 -38.62 25.52 3.80
N VAL A 17 -39.15 24.62 2.96
CA VAL A 17 -38.76 23.20 2.97
C VAL A 17 -37.29 23.01 2.55
N VAL A 18 -36.81 23.75 1.54
CA VAL A 18 -35.41 23.72 1.11
C VAL A 18 -34.48 24.27 2.20
N SER A 19 -34.86 25.36 2.89
CA SER A 19 -34.07 25.88 4.02
C SER A 19 -34.06 24.92 5.21
N MET A 20 -35.19 24.23 5.48
CA MET A 20 -35.27 23.24 6.56
C MET A 20 -34.41 22.01 6.26
N LEU A 21 -34.39 21.55 5.00
CA LEU A 21 -33.51 20.47 4.54
C LEU A 21 -32.02 20.87 4.63
N PHE A 22 -31.68 22.13 4.34
CA PHE A 22 -30.30 22.63 4.46
C PHE A 22 -29.81 22.65 5.91
N VAL A 23 -30.67 22.99 6.88
CA VAL A 23 -30.32 23.01 8.31
C VAL A 23 -30.13 21.60 8.89
N ILE A 24 -30.88 20.61 8.39
CA ILE A 24 -30.73 19.21 8.84
C ILE A 24 -29.46 18.55 8.25
N SER A 25 -28.94 19.09 7.15
CA SER A 25 -27.78 18.53 6.43
C SER A 25 -26.41 18.86 7.04
N VAL A 26 -26.32 19.77 8.03
CA VAL A 26 -25.03 20.29 8.52
C VAL A 26 -24.53 19.62 9.80
N SER A 27 -25.23 18.60 10.31
CA SER A 27 -24.86 17.94 11.56
C SER A 27 -24.37 16.50 11.36
N VAL A 28 -23.54 16.26 10.34
CA VAL A 28 -22.64 15.10 10.36
C VAL A 28 -21.46 15.46 11.26
N HIS A 29 -21.69 15.44 12.57
CA HIS A 29 -20.61 15.54 13.54
C HIS A 29 -19.87 14.20 13.50
N ALA A 30 -18.61 14.22 13.04
CA ALA A 30 -17.70 13.09 13.25
C ALA A 30 -17.69 12.77 14.74
N GLU A 31 -18.10 11.55 15.09
CA GLU A 31 -18.29 11.08 16.47
C GLU A 31 -17.08 11.47 17.33
N THR A 32 -17.30 12.38 18.29
CA THR A 32 -16.25 12.82 19.22
C THR A 32 -16.38 12.00 20.49
N PHE A 33 -15.37 11.18 20.77
CA PHE A 33 -15.34 10.39 22.00
C PHE A 33 -15.13 11.28 23.22
N LYS A 34 -15.81 10.95 24.31
CA LYS A 34 -15.76 11.66 25.59
C LYS A 34 -14.82 10.94 26.56
N PRO A 35 -14.23 11.66 27.53
CA PRO A 35 -13.54 11.00 28.63
C PRO A 35 -14.41 9.93 29.31
N GLY A 36 -13.84 8.77 29.61
CA GLY A 36 -14.52 7.59 30.14
C GLY A 36 -15.12 6.64 29.10
N GLN A 37 -15.04 6.94 27.80
CA GLN A 37 -15.52 6.03 26.76
C GLN A 37 -14.43 5.06 26.31
N ASN A 38 -14.80 3.78 26.14
CA ASN A 38 -13.95 2.79 25.51
C ASN A 38 -13.97 2.95 24.00
N ILE A 39 -12.79 2.94 23.39
CA ILE A 39 -12.61 3.08 21.96
C ILE A 39 -11.69 1.99 21.43
N PHE A 40 -11.88 1.66 20.16
CA PHE A 40 -10.98 0.83 19.38
C PHE A 40 -10.00 1.74 18.64
N VAL A 41 -8.71 1.44 18.68
CA VAL A 41 -7.68 2.19 17.95
C VAL A 41 -6.99 1.26 16.97
N ALA A 42 -7.22 1.49 15.67
CA ALA A 42 -6.50 0.80 14.61
C ALA A 42 -5.13 1.48 14.41
N TYR A 43 -4.04 0.71 14.39
CA TYR A 43 -2.70 1.21 14.05
C TYR A 43 -2.26 2.42 14.89
N PRO A 44 -2.03 2.22 16.20
CA PRO A 44 -1.87 3.31 17.17
C PRO A 44 -0.64 4.21 16.94
N ALA A 45 0.42 3.72 16.29
CA ALA A 45 1.56 4.51 15.82
C ALA A 45 2.44 3.73 14.84
N ALA A 46 3.21 4.44 13.99
CA ALA A 46 4.14 3.87 12.99
C ALA A 46 5.37 3.15 13.59
N ASN A 47 5.48 3.02 14.92
CA ASN A 47 6.65 2.45 15.59
C ASN A 47 6.31 1.40 16.66
N ILE A 48 5.04 1.02 16.84
CA ILE A 48 4.61 0.03 17.85
C ILE A 48 4.51 -1.41 17.26
N LYS A 49 4.97 -1.60 16.01
CA LYS A 49 4.91 -2.81 15.15
C LYS A 49 3.58 -2.94 14.38
N ASP A 50 3.71 -3.03 13.06
CA ASP A 50 2.77 -2.57 12.02
C ASP A 50 1.45 -3.36 11.83
N ASP A 51 0.95 -4.08 12.83
CA ASP A 51 -0.35 -4.75 12.74
C ASP A 51 -1.05 -4.88 14.10
N ALA A 52 -0.90 -3.89 14.97
CA ALA A 52 -1.55 -3.91 16.28
C ALA A 52 -2.84 -3.08 16.33
N PHE A 53 -3.78 -3.52 17.17
CA PHE A 53 -4.90 -2.70 17.60
C PHE A 53 -4.98 -2.62 19.12
N ILE A 54 -5.54 -1.52 19.60
CA ILE A 54 -5.69 -1.22 21.02
C ILE A 54 -7.18 -1.07 21.34
N ILE A 55 -7.59 -1.61 22.47
CA ILE A 55 -8.80 -1.20 23.17
C ILE A 55 -8.36 -0.32 24.33
N GLY A 56 -8.89 0.91 24.42
CA GLY A 56 -8.51 1.85 25.45
C GLY A 56 -9.65 2.76 25.88
N GLU A 57 -9.56 3.29 27.09
CA GLU A 57 -10.50 4.28 27.63
C GLU A 57 -9.97 5.70 27.37
N VAL A 58 -10.81 6.59 26.84
CA VAL A 58 -10.42 8.01 26.68
C VAL A 58 -10.25 8.65 28.06
N VAL A 59 -9.04 9.07 28.37
CA VAL A 59 -8.73 9.83 29.58
C VAL A 59 -8.98 11.32 29.34
N LYS A 60 -8.60 11.83 28.16
CA LYS A 60 -8.71 13.26 27.83
C LYS A 60 -8.77 13.49 26.32
N VAL A 61 -9.57 14.46 25.89
CA VAL A 61 -9.50 15.02 24.54
C VAL A 61 -8.47 16.13 24.51
N MET A 62 -7.48 16.02 23.61
CA MET A 62 -6.40 16.98 23.44
C MET A 62 -6.88 18.22 22.66
N PRO A 63 -6.21 19.39 22.78
CA PRO A 63 -6.65 20.62 22.07
C PRO A 63 -6.69 20.49 20.54
N ASN A 64 -5.88 19.59 19.97
CA ASN A 64 -5.85 19.29 18.54
C ASN A 64 -6.94 18.29 18.10
N GLY A 65 -7.77 17.80 19.03
CA GLY A 65 -8.84 16.84 18.77
C GLY A 65 -8.45 15.37 18.93
N ASP A 66 -7.17 15.06 19.16
CA ASP A 66 -6.68 13.71 19.43
C ASP A 66 -7.09 13.22 20.83
N TYR A 67 -6.96 11.92 21.06
CA TYR A 67 -7.38 11.32 22.33
C TYR A 67 -6.18 10.85 23.12
N ARG A 68 -6.07 11.29 24.39
CA ARG A 68 -5.27 10.58 25.38
C ARG A 68 -6.08 9.41 25.90
N ILE A 69 -5.57 8.20 25.77
CA ILE A 69 -6.22 6.96 26.20
C ILE A 69 -5.40 6.21 27.23
N SER A 70 -6.06 5.51 28.15
CA SER A 70 -5.46 4.45 28.96
C SER A 70 -5.68 3.13 28.23
N VAL A 71 -4.62 2.38 27.96
CA VAL A 71 -4.72 1.06 27.29
C VAL A 71 -5.36 0.05 28.23
N ILE A 72 -6.40 -0.63 27.74
CA ILE A 72 -7.07 -1.75 28.41
C ILE A 72 -6.55 -3.07 27.84
N GLU A 73 -6.51 -3.17 26.51
CA GLU A 73 -6.05 -4.36 25.80
C GLU A 73 -5.22 -3.95 24.58
N TYR A 74 -4.18 -4.74 24.33
CA TYR A 74 -3.31 -4.60 23.17
C TYR A 74 -3.22 -5.96 22.47
N ILE A 75 -3.49 -5.97 21.17
CA ILE A 75 -3.44 -7.18 20.36
C ILE A 75 -2.48 -6.94 19.19
N GLU A 76 -1.37 -7.67 19.18
CA GLU A 76 -0.41 -7.70 18.08
C GLU A 76 -0.91 -8.64 16.97
N GLY A 77 -1.03 -8.13 15.76
CA GLY A 77 -1.28 -8.92 14.57
C GLY A 77 -0.09 -9.82 14.28
N HIS A 78 -0.34 -11.13 14.16
CA HIS A 78 0.69 -12.09 13.80
C HIS A 78 1.10 -11.90 12.33
N ASP A 79 2.32 -11.41 12.13
CA ASP A 79 2.99 -11.30 10.84
C ASP A 79 3.47 -12.68 10.38
N TYR A 80 2.67 -13.38 9.58
CA TYR A 80 3.12 -14.57 8.85
C TYR A 80 3.63 -14.22 7.43
N GLY A 81 3.93 -12.95 7.14
CA GLY A 81 4.03 -12.46 5.77
C GLY A 81 5.39 -11.97 5.29
N LEU A 82 6.13 -11.18 6.10
CA LEU A 82 7.22 -10.37 5.54
C LEU A 82 8.50 -10.21 6.39
N SER A 83 8.56 -10.68 7.63
CA SER A 83 9.78 -10.50 8.44
C SER A 83 10.71 -11.71 8.42
N CYS A 84 11.69 -11.71 7.51
CA CYS A 84 12.94 -12.49 7.67
C CYS A 84 14.10 -11.63 8.17
N VAL A 85 13.85 -10.42 8.70
CA VAL A 85 14.90 -9.52 9.19
C VAL A 85 14.71 -9.26 10.68
N PRO A 86 15.65 -9.68 11.55
CA PRO A 86 15.64 -9.26 12.94
C PRO A 86 16.01 -7.77 13.03
N MET A 87 15.15 -6.96 13.68
CA MET A 87 15.38 -5.53 13.88
C MET A 87 16.20 -5.29 15.15
N VAL A 88 17.42 -4.76 14.99
CA VAL A 88 18.33 -4.41 16.10
C VAL A 88 18.08 -2.96 16.54
N LYS A 89 18.00 -2.72 17.85
CA LYS A 89 17.95 -1.37 18.41
C LYS A 89 19.37 -0.78 18.40
N GLN A 90 19.60 0.26 17.63
CA GLN A 90 20.87 0.99 17.67
C GLN A 90 20.84 1.93 18.88
N GLU A 91 21.57 1.59 19.93
CA GLU A 91 22.06 2.59 20.90
C GLU A 91 23.57 2.42 21.08
N SER A 92 24.24 3.56 21.15
CA SER A 92 25.68 3.74 21.15
C SER A 92 26.38 3.07 22.33
N ASN A 93 27.47 2.38 22.01
CA ASN A 93 28.64 2.07 22.84
C ASN A 93 28.40 1.30 24.17
N SER A 94 28.38 -0.02 24.08
CA SER A 94 29.23 -0.87 24.94
C SER A 94 29.33 -2.29 24.40
N SER A 95 30.53 -2.84 24.52
CA SER A 95 31.03 -4.12 24.01
C SER A 95 30.34 -5.36 24.58
N ASP A 96 30.44 -6.43 23.80
CA ASP A 96 30.25 -7.84 24.16
C ASP A 96 28.81 -8.34 24.36
N GLY A 97 28.14 -8.58 23.23
CA GLY A 97 27.88 -9.97 22.81
C GLY A 97 26.83 -10.79 23.56
N VAL A 98 25.91 -10.17 24.30
CA VAL A 98 24.71 -10.87 24.81
C VAL A 98 23.49 -10.41 24.02
N TRP A 99 23.07 -11.29 23.10
CA TRP A 99 21.81 -11.19 22.35
C TRP A 99 20.62 -11.20 23.31
N GLN A 100 20.16 -10.03 23.73
CA GLN A 100 18.84 -9.93 24.38
C GLN A 100 17.77 -9.82 23.30
N ILE A 101 17.34 -10.99 22.83
CA ILE A 101 16.05 -11.17 22.17
C ILE A 101 14.98 -10.68 23.16
N TRP A 102 14.07 -9.83 22.72
CA TRP A 102 12.85 -9.55 23.47
C TRP A 102 12.04 -10.85 23.52
N THR A 103 12.22 -11.63 24.57
CA THR A 103 11.72 -13.00 24.68
C THR A 103 10.25 -13.09 25.11
N ASP A 104 9.56 -11.98 25.33
CA ASP A 104 8.12 -12.00 25.59
C ASP A 104 7.40 -10.83 24.93
N THR A 105 6.94 -11.01 23.69
CA THR A 105 6.03 -10.10 22.99
C THR A 105 4.56 -10.44 23.26
N THR A 106 4.26 -11.42 24.11
CA THR A 106 2.88 -11.85 24.39
C THR A 106 2.22 -11.03 25.50
N LYS A 107 2.97 -10.15 26.17
CA LYS A 107 2.47 -9.32 27.27
C LYS A 107 3.01 -7.91 27.15
N LEU A 108 2.13 -6.97 26.77
CA LEU A 108 2.31 -5.58 27.18
C LEU A 108 2.09 -5.54 28.69
N GLU A 109 2.94 -4.86 29.47
CA GLU A 109 2.60 -4.57 30.87
C GLU A 109 1.35 -3.66 30.86
N THR A 110 0.18 -4.28 31.08
CA THR A 110 -1.15 -3.76 30.77
C THR A 110 -1.65 -2.68 31.72
N GLU A 111 -0.93 -2.40 32.81
CA GLU A 111 -1.38 -1.46 33.83
C GLU A 111 -0.78 -0.08 33.61
N LYS A 112 -1.57 0.80 32.98
CA LYS A 112 -1.42 2.27 32.96
C LYS A 112 -0.44 2.85 31.95
N LEU A 113 -0.48 2.38 30.71
CA LEU A 113 0.12 3.12 29.61
C LEU A 113 -0.89 4.12 29.04
N ASP A 114 -0.65 5.41 29.30
CA ASP A 114 -1.38 6.52 28.69
C ASP A 114 -0.75 6.89 27.34
N TYR A 115 -1.52 6.85 26.25
CA TYR A 115 -1.06 7.25 24.90
C TYR A 115 -1.90 8.37 24.32
N VAL A 116 -1.28 9.22 23.50
CA VAL A 116 -2.01 10.14 22.62
C VAL A 116 -2.15 9.47 21.25
N VAL A 117 -3.38 9.19 20.84
CA VAL A 117 -3.71 8.55 19.55
C VAL A 117 -4.44 9.54 18.63
N PRO A 118 -4.18 9.50 17.30
CA PRO A 118 -4.85 10.36 16.36
C PRO A 118 -6.36 10.15 16.36
N LYS A 119 -7.16 11.23 16.28
CA LYS A 119 -8.63 11.12 16.17
C LYS A 119 -9.07 10.21 15.01
N ALA A 120 -8.33 10.25 13.90
CA ALA A 120 -8.61 9.47 12.70
C ALA A 120 -8.50 7.94 12.89
N ASN A 121 -7.77 7.49 13.92
CA ASN A 121 -7.51 6.08 14.18
C ASN A 121 -8.47 5.51 15.24
N ALA A 122 -9.27 6.37 15.88
CA ALA A 122 -10.23 6.01 16.91
C ALA A 122 -11.58 5.63 16.29
N LEU A 123 -12.07 4.45 16.63
CA LEU A 123 -13.34 3.88 16.20
C LEU A 123 -14.18 3.52 17.42
N ASP A 124 -15.49 3.57 17.27
CA ASP A 124 -16.40 3.23 18.37
C ASP A 124 -16.31 1.72 18.69
N LEU A 125 -16.15 1.41 19.97
CA LEU A 125 -16.11 0.04 20.46
C LEU A 125 -17.52 -0.37 20.87
N GLY A 126 -18.08 -1.39 20.22
CA GLY A 126 -19.42 -1.87 20.53
C GLY A 126 -19.58 -3.37 20.28
N TYR A 127 -20.43 -4.01 21.09
CA TYR A 127 -20.72 -5.43 20.92
C TYR A 127 -21.32 -5.70 19.54
N GLY A 128 -20.74 -6.65 18.80
CA GLY A 128 -21.15 -7.00 17.44
C GLY A 128 -20.69 -6.02 16.35
N LYS A 129 -19.91 -4.98 16.67
CA LYS A 129 -19.28 -4.12 15.64
C LYS A 129 -18.10 -4.85 15.02
N THR A 130 -18.12 -4.99 13.70
CA THR A 130 -17.02 -5.54 12.91
C THR A 130 -16.23 -4.39 12.26
N HIS A 131 -14.99 -4.20 12.71
CA HIS A 131 -14.05 -3.29 12.07
C HIS A 131 -13.13 -4.11 11.16
N PHE A 132 -13.19 -3.84 9.85
CA PHE A 132 -12.38 -4.56 8.87
C PHE A 132 -11.01 -3.90 8.74
N ILE A 133 -9.96 -4.69 8.95
CA ILE A 133 -8.57 -4.29 8.76
C ILE A 133 -8.04 -5.01 7.52
N GLU A 134 -7.82 -4.28 6.41
CA GLU A 134 -7.30 -4.84 5.17
C GLU A 134 -5.79 -5.06 5.26
N ARG A 135 -5.38 -6.31 5.55
CA ARG A 135 -3.98 -6.72 5.67
C ARG A 135 -3.27 -6.88 4.33
N ASN A 136 -3.97 -6.95 3.21
CA ASN A 136 -3.37 -6.95 1.87
C ASN A 136 -3.68 -5.64 1.16
N ASN A 137 -3.34 -4.51 1.81
CA ASN A 137 -3.43 -3.20 1.19
C ASN A 137 -2.50 -3.11 -0.05
N LEU A 138 -2.67 -2.06 -0.84
CA LEU A 138 -1.98 -1.90 -2.13
C LEU A 138 -0.46 -1.92 -2.01
N TYR A 139 0.09 -1.34 -0.95
CA TYR A 139 1.53 -1.34 -0.68
C TYR A 139 2.03 -2.75 -0.37
N ILE A 140 1.29 -3.51 0.45
CA ILE A 140 1.63 -4.89 0.80
C ILE A 140 1.54 -5.79 -0.43
N VAL A 141 0.50 -5.67 -1.27
CA VAL A 141 0.40 -6.46 -2.51
C VAL A 141 1.60 -6.15 -3.43
N PHE A 142 1.95 -4.89 -3.61
CA PHE A 142 3.13 -4.51 -4.39
C PHE A 142 4.44 -5.01 -3.77
N GLY A 143 4.61 -4.88 -2.45
CA GLY A 143 5.79 -5.33 -1.72
C GLY A 143 5.98 -6.84 -1.79
N ARG A 144 4.91 -7.62 -1.61
CA ARG A 144 4.91 -9.09 -1.74
C ARG A 144 5.28 -9.53 -3.16
N TRP A 145 4.77 -8.83 -4.18
CA TRP A 145 5.21 -9.07 -5.56
C TRP A 145 6.71 -8.78 -5.73
N LYS A 146 7.17 -7.63 -5.21
CA LYS A 146 8.56 -7.20 -5.32
C LYS A 146 9.54 -8.19 -4.65
N SER A 147 9.13 -8.80 -3.55
CA SER A 147 9.92 -9.77 -2.77
C SER A 147 9.76 -11.24 -3.21
N ASP A 148 9.08 -11.50 -4.33
CA ASP A 148 8.79 -12.85 -4.81
C ASP A 148 8.05 -13.73 -3.79
N ALA A 149 7.22 -13.12 -2.94
CA ALA A 149 6.42 -13.85 -1.96
C ALA A 149 5.50 -14.85 -2.69
N PRO A 150 5.35 -16.07 -2.16
CA PRO A 150 4.57 -17.12 -2.81
C PRO A 150 3.10 -16.71 -3.02
N MET A 151 2.53 -17.19 -4.12
CA MET A 151 1.10 -17.10 -4.49
C MET A 151 0.53 -15.74 -4.95
N LEU A 152 1.34 -14.78 -5.39
CA LEU A 152 0.79 -13.56 -5.99
C LEU A 152 0.52 -13.74 -7.50
N ASN A 153 -0.72 -14.05 -7.87
CA ASN A 153 -1.13 -14.25 -9.26
C ASN A 153 -1.55 -12.93 -9.96
N VAL A 154 -1.72 -12.99 -11.29
CA VAL A 154 -2.10 -11.83 -12.11
C VAL A 154 -3.49 -11.33 -11.72
N GLU A 155 -4.39 -12.20 -11.29
CA GLU A 155 -5.73 -11.85 -10.81
C GLU A 155 -5.64 -10.97 -9.56
N ARG A 156 -4.77 -11.30 -8.60
CA ARG A 156 -4.57 -10.49 -7.40
C ARG A 156 -4.00 -9.11 -7.74
N LEU A 157 -3.06 -9.03 -8.69
CA LEU A 157 -2.54 -7.74 -9.18
C LEU A 157 -3.64 -6.91 -9.88
N THR A 158 -4.53 -7.57 -10.62
CA THR A 158 -5.68 -6.93 -11.28
C THR A 158 -6.69 -6.37 -10.26
N GLN A 159 -6.96 -7.12 -9.19
CA GLN A 159 -7.76 -6.63 -8.07
C GLN A 159 -7.10 -5.42 -7.38
N ALA A 160 -5.80 -5.48 -7.12
CA ALA A 160 -5.05 -4.37 -6.54
C ALA A 160 -5.08 -3.12 -7.43
N GLN A 161 -4.96 -3.27 -8.75
CA GLN A 161 -5.11 -2.15 -9.68
C GLN A 161 -6.51 -1.51 -9.60
N SER A 162 -7.56 -2.32 -9.47
CA SER A 162 -8.94 -1.83 -9.31
C SER A 162 -9.13 -1.09 -7.97
N GLN A 163 -8.55 -1.64 -6.90
CA GLN A 163 -8.53 -1.01 -5.57
C GLN A 163 -7.72 0.29 -5.55
N ALA A 164 -6.60 0.36 -6.29
CA ALA A 164 -5.79 1.58 -6.41
C ALA A 164 -6.60 2.73 -7.00
N LYS A 165 -7.40 2.45 -8.05
CA LYS A 165 -8.32 3.44 -8.60
C LYS A 165 -9.40 3.87 -7.60
N ALA A 166 -10.00 2.91 -6.88
CA ALA A 166 -11.05 3.20 -5.90
C ALA A 166 -10.54 4.04 -4.70
N ASN A 167 -9.27 3.86 -4.33
CA ASN A 167 -8.65 4.52 -3.17
C ASN A 167 -7.94 5.84 -3.53
N GLY A 168 -8.12 6.37 -4.75
CA GLY A 168 -7.45 7.61 -5.18
C GLY A 168 -5.94 7.46 -5.45
N LEU A 169 -5.45 6.23 -5.58
CA LEU A 169 -4.06 5.87 -5.83
C LEU A 169 -3.85 5.35 -7.26
N ALA A 170 -4.64 5.83 -8.22
CA ALA A 170 -4.61 5.40 -9.62
C ALA A 170 -3.22 5.54 -10.28
N GLU A 171 -2.37 6.42 -9.74
CA GLU A 171 -0.97 6.57 -10.15
C GLU A 171 -0.14 5.28 -10.01
N MET A 172 -0.52 4.37 -9.11
CA MET A 172 0.15 3.06 -8.94
C MET A 172 -0.12 2.11 -10.11
N ASN A 173 -1.10 2.38 -10.97
CA ASN A 173 -1.49 1.47 -12.04
C ASN A 173 -0.35 1.17 -13.01
N VAL A 174 0.54 2.14 -13.27
CA VAL A 174 1.72 1.92 -14.12
C VAL A 174 2.59 0.79 -13.56
N ALA A 175 2.82 0.79 -12.25
CA ALA A 175 3.62 -0.23 -11.60
C ALA A 175 2.90 -1.59 -11.56
N PHE A 176 1.59 -1.59 -11.36
CA PHE A 176 0.80 -2.84 -11.40
C PHE A 176 0.75 -3.46 -12.80
N GLU A 177 0.70 -2.67 -13.87
CA GLU A 177 0.79 -3.21 -15.24
C GLU A 177 2.15 -3.87 -15.51
N ILE A 178 3.25 -3.21 -15.11
CA ILE A 178 4.59 -3.81 -15.18
C ILE A 178 4.64 -5.10 -14.36
N ALA A 179 4.08 -5.10 -13.14
CA ALA A 179 4.03 -6.28 -12.28
C ALA A 179 3.24 -7.45 -12.89
N LYS A 180 2.13 -7.16 -13.56
CA LYS A 180 1.30 -8.16 -14.25
C LYS A 180 2.07 -8.77 -15.43
N LEU A 181 2.68 -7.94 -16.27
CA LEU A 181 3.51 -8.40 -17.40
C LEU A 181 4.68 -9.23 -16.91
N HIS A 182 5.38 -8.77 -15.88
CA HIS A 182 6.44 -9.53 -15.23
C HIS A 182 5.94 -10.89 -14.74
N ARG A 183 4.81 -10.93 -14.00
CA ARG A 183 4.29 -12.18 -13.47
C ARG A 183 3.84 -13.14 -14.58
N ALA A 184 3.19 -12.64 -15.62
CA ALA A 184 2.80 -13.41 -16.79
C ALA A 184 4.01 -13.97 -17.57
N SER A 185 5.21 -13.40 -17.36
CA SER A 185 6.42 -13.89 -18.00
C SER A 185 6.97 -15.17 -17.38
N TYR A 186 6.53 -15.54 -16.18
CA TYR A 186 7.00 -16.74 -15.47
C TYR A 186 5.90 -17.78 -15.23
N TYR A 187 4.64 -17.44 -15.49
CA TYR A 187 3.51 -18.31 -15.22
C TYR A 187 2.54 -18.31 -16.40
N GLY A 188 2.25 -19.50 -16.92
CA GLY A 188 1.29 -19.73 -17.99
C GLY A 188 -0.10 -20.09 -17.45
N ASP A 189 -0.86 -20.81 -18.26
CA ASP A 189 -2.23 -21.22 -17.94
C ASP A 189 -2.33 -21.93 -16.59
N TYR A 190 -3.40 -21.62 -15.87
CA TYR A 190 -3.68 -22.15 -14.53
C TYR A 190 -2.57 -21.90 -13.50
N GLY A 191 -1.70 -20.92 -13.74
CA GLY A 191 -0.58 -20.61 -12.85
C GLY A 191 0.56 -21.62 -12.92
N ARG A 192 0.68 -22.39 -14.01
CA ARG A 192 1.83 -23.28 -14.23
C ARG A 192 3.10 -22.44 -14.34
N PRO A 193 4.16 -22.72 -13.55
CA PRO A 193 5.47 -22.14 -13.78
C PRO A 193 5.99 -22.49 -15.17
N LEU A 194 6.44 -21.48 -15.90
CA LEU A 194 7.06 -21.64 -17.20
C LEU A 194 8.48 -22.17 -17.05
N MET A 195 8.92 -22.96 -18.03
CA MET A 195 10.33 -23.34 -18.16
C MET A 195 11.15 -22.09 -18.51
N PRO A 196 12.46 -22.05 -18.19
CA PRO A 196 13.26 -20.86 -18.41
C PRO A 196 13.27 -20.32 -19.84
N PHE A 197 13.28 -21.17 -20.85
CA PHE A 197 13.21 -20.73 -22.24
C PHE A 197 11.85 -20.12 -22.63
N GLU A 198 10.77 -20.56 -21.99
CA GLU A 198 9.41 -20.05 -22.27
C GLU A 198 9.24 -18.61 -21.76
N ALA A 199 10.05 -18.17 -20.80
CA ALA A 199 9.99 -16.83 -20.24
C ALA A 199 10.65 -15.75 -21.11
N ILE A 200 11.53 -16.11 -22.05
CA ILE A 200 12.37 -15.15 -22.81
C ILE A 200 11.52 -14.17 -23.63
N GLU A 201 10.55 -14.69 -24.39
CA GLU A 201 9.71 -13.86 -25.24
C GLU A 201 8.72 -12.98 -24.43
N PRO A 202 8.01 -13.51 -23.42
CA PRO A 202 7.22 -12.68 -22.50
C PRO A 202 8.03 -11.57 -21.79
N LEU A 203 9.25 -11.86 -21.33
CA LEU A 203 10.13 -10.86 -20.71
C LEU A 203 10.53 -9.76 -21.68
N THR A 204 10.79 -10.14 -22.94
CA THR A 204 11.07 -9.17 -24.01
C THR A 204 9.90 -8.22 -24.21
N ASN A 205 8.67 -8.76 -24.28
CA ASN A 205 7.46 -7.96 -24.40
C ASN A 205 7.24 -7.04 -23.19
N ALA A 206 7.52 -7.53 -21.98
CA ALA A 206 7.44 -6.72 -20.76
C ALA A 206 8.43 -5.54 -20.77
N LEU A 207 9.67 -5.76 -21.22
CA LEU A 207 10.67 -4.69 -21.36
C LEU A 207 10.34 -3.71 -22.49
N MET A 208 9.78 -4.18 -23.60
CA MET A 208 9.29 -3.31 -24.67
C MET A 208 8.21 -2.36 -24.15
N HIS A 209 7.30 -2.85 -23.29
CA HIS A 209 6.31 -2.00 -22.64
C HIS A 209 6.97 -0.88 -21.81
N VAL A 210 8.04 -1.19 -21.06
CA VAL A 210 8.80 -0.15 -20.34
C VAL A 210 9.48 0.83 -21.30
N ALA A 211 10.03 0.36 -22.41
CA ALA A 211 10.64 1.22 -23.41
C ALA A 211 9.62 2.23 -23.99
N GLU A 212 8.38 1.80 -24.22
CA GLU A 212 7.28 2.71 -24.59
C GLU A 212 6.94 3.70 -23.46
N LEU A 213 6.85 3.24 -22.21
CA LEU A 213 6.65 4.15 -21.07
C LEU A 213 7.71 5.25 -20.98
N PHE A 214 8.96 4.95 -21.32
CA PHE A 214 10.04 5.93 -21.37
C PHE A 214 9.92 6.94 -22.53
N LYS A 215 9.22 6.60 -23.61
CA LYS A 215 8.92 7.55 -24.69
C LYS A 215 7.85 8.55 -24.24
N ASP A 216 6.82 8.05 -23.55
CA ASP A 216 5.69 8.85 -23.09
C ASP A 216 6.02 9.68 -21.84
N ASP A 217 6.87 9.16 -20.95
CA ASP A 217 7.24 9.79 -19.69
C ASP A 217 8.75 10.04 -19.59
N LYS A 218 9.16 11.22 -20.08
CA LYS A 218 10.56 11.67 -20.04
C LYS A 218 11.08 11.85 -18.61
N VAL A 219 10.20 12.16 -17.64
CA VAL A 219 10.60 12.36 -16.24
C VAL A 219 10.92 11.01 -15.61
N LEU A 220 10.07 10.01 -15.83
CA LEU A 220 10.34 8.62 -15.45
C LEU A 220 11.65 8.11 -16.07
N LYS A 221 11.84 8.30 -17.38
CA LYS A 221 13.09 7.93 -18.08
C LYS A 221 14.30 8.59 -17.43
N SER A 222 14.28 9.90 -17.28
CA SER A 222 15.41 10.66 -16.70
C SER A 222 15.73 10.22 -15.27
N ARG A 223 14.71 9.96 -14.44
CA ARG A 223 14.88 9.52 -13.05
C ARG A 223 15.41 8.09 -12.98
N TRP A 224 14.95 7.20 -13.85
CA TRP A 224 15.36 5.80 -13.85
C TRP A 224 16.81 5.61 -14.29
N PHE A 225 17.24 6.30 -15.36
CA PHE A 225 18.61 6.26 -15.88
C PHE A 225 19.62 7.09 -15.07
N ALA A 226 19.19 7.85 -14.07
CA ALA A 226 20.11 8.62 -13.24
C ALA A 226 21.09 7.70 -12.49
N LYS A 227 22.40 7.92 -12.68
CA LYS A 227 23.48 7.16 -12.03
C LYS A 227 23.34 7.10 -10.51
N LYS A 228 22.93 8.21 -9.90
CA LYS A 228 22.53 8.30 -8.50
C LYS A 228 21.13 8.90 -8.45
N ARG A 229 20.16 8.06 -8.09
CA ARG A 229 18.75 8.48 -8.02
C ARG A 229 18.50 9.32 -6.78
N ASP A 230 17.83 10.45 -6.97
CA ASP A 230 17.32 11.27 -5.88
C ASP A 230 15.99 10.69 -5.38
N TRP A 231 16.08 9.79 -4.39
CA TRP A 231 14.91 9.14 -3.81
C TRP A 231 14.00 10.12 -3.05
N GLN A 232 14.54 11.24 -2.56
CA GLN A 232 13.73 12.27 -1.91
C GLN A 232 12.82 12.97 -2.92
N ALA A 233 13.32 13.26 -4.11
CA ALA A 233 12.52 13.84 -5.20
C ALA A 233 11.61 12.80 -5.88
N ILE A 234 12.05 11.54 -5.98
CA ILE A 234 11.26 10.44 -6.55
C ILE A 234 10.03 10.14 -5.68
N SER A 235 10.20 10.08 -4.35
CA SER A 235 9.13 9.73 -3.41
C SER A 235 8.00 10.76 -3.34
N GLN A 236 8.19 11.97 -3.87
CA GLN A 236 7.12 12.98 -3.98
C GLN A 236 6.06 12.63 -5.03
N SER A 237 6.26 11.58 -5.84
CA SER A 237 5.29 11.14 -6.83
C SER A 237 5.08 9.63 -6.72
N THR A 238 3.85 9.25 -6.36
CA THR A 238 3.40 7.86 -6.28
C THR A 238 3.68 7.14 -7.59
N LYS A 239 3.30 7.73 -8.74
CA LYS A 239 3.58 7.16 -10.07
C LYS A 239 5.06 6.81 -10.25
N HIS A 240 5.96 7.77 -10.04
CA HIS A 240 7.39 7.58 -10.32
C HIS A 240 8.07 6.62 -9.34
N TYR A 241 7.73 6.70 -8.06
CA TYR A 241 8.30 5.82 -7.04
C TYR A 241 8.00 4.35 -7.36
N PHE A 242 6.72 4.00 -7.54
CA PHE A 242 6.33 2.61 -7.79
C PHE A 242 6.75 2.12 -9.18
N ALA A 243 6.71 2.97 -10.21
CA ALA A 243 7.16 2.59 -11.54
C ALA A 243 8.67 2.28 -11.56
N ILE A 244 9.51 3.11 -10.93
CA ILE A 244 10.97 2.86 -10.88
C ILE A 244 11.27 1.54 -10.18
N GLU A 245 10.61 1.27 -9.06
CA GLU A 245 10.74 0.03 -8.31
C GLU A 245 10.32 -1.20 -9.14
N ALA A 246 9.23 -1.08 -9.90
CA ALA A 246 8.76 -2.17 -10.76
C ALA A 246 9.71 -2.43 -11.94
N ILE A 247 10.23 -1.38 -12.56
CA ILE A 247 11.20 -1.48 -13.67
C ILE A 247 12.51 -2.09 -13.17
N ASP A 248 13.02 -1.68 -12.00
CA ASP A 248 14.24 -2.25 -11.43
C ASP A 248 14.14 -3.76 -11.24
N LYS A 249 13.01 -4.23 -10.70
CA LYS A 249 12.76 -5.67 -10.55
C LYS A 249 12.71 -6.37 -11.91
N LEU A 250 11.92 -5.86 -12.86
CA LEU A 250 11.79 -6.47 -14.19
C LEU A 250 13.14 -6.56 -14.91
N VAL A 251 13.93 -5.48 -14.92
CA VAL A 251 15.25 -5.46 -15.59
C VAL A 251 16.21 -6.44 -14.91
N ARG A 252 16.25 -6.46 -13.58
CA ARG A 252 17.10 -7.38 -12.82
C ARG A 252 16.72 -8.84 -13.09
N ASP A 253 15.43 -9.17 -13.00
CA ASP A 253 14.96 -10.55 -13.10
C ASP A 253 15.04 -11.05 -14.56
N ALA A 254 14.82 -10.17 -15.55
CA ALA A 254 15.09 -10.46 -16.96
C ALA A 254 16.58 -10.71 -17.23
N SER A 255 17.48 -9.91 -16.62
CA SER A 255 18.93 -10.14 -16.72
C SER A 255 19.33 -11.47 -16.09
N ASN A 256 18.71 -11.83 -14.95
CA ASN A 256 18.97 -13.09 -14.27
C ASN A 256 18.49 -14.32 -15.05
N GLN A 257 17.57 -14.13 -16.00
CA GLN A 257 17.00 -15.23 -16.79
C GLN A 257 18.06 -15.98 -17.61
N PHE A 258 19.10 -15.28 -18.07
CA PHE A 258 20.18 -15.89 -18.86
C PHE A 258 21.05 -16.86 -18.08
N TYR A 259 20.97 -16.88 -16.75
CA TYR A 259 21.73 -17.81 -15.91
C TYR A 259 20.91 -19.06 -15.53
N GLN A 260 19.67 -19.16 -16.03
CA GLN A 260 18.81 -20.32 -15.76
C GLN A 260 19.14 -21.46 -16.73
N GLU A 261 19.12 -22.68 -16.21
CA GLU A 261 19.32 -23.89 -17.01
C GLU A 261 18.19 -24.07 -18.04
N GLY A 262 18.54 -24.44 -19.28
CA GLY A 262 17.56 -24.65 -20.34
C GLY A 262 17.16 -23.40 -21.10
N VAL A 263 17.73 -22.22 -20.78
CA VAL A 263 17.43 -20.96 -21.47
C VAL A 263 17.80 -20.99 -22.96
N GLU A 264 18.84 -21.74 -23.32
CA GLU A 264 19.31 -21.94 -24.69
C GLU A 264 18.24 -22.54 -25.61
N GLN A 265 17.24 -23.24 -25.04
CA GLN A 265 16.11 -23.80 -25.80
C GLN A 265 15.17 -22.73 -26.37
N ALA A 266 15.31 -21.46 -25.96
CA ALA A 266 14.53 -20.35 -26.51
C ALA A 266 14.92 -20.01 -27.96
N GLY A 267 16.13 -20.43 -28.38
CA GLY A 267 16.72 -20.10 -29.67
C GLY A 267 17.52 -18.80 -29.64
N ASP A 268 18.65 -18.81 -30.36
CA ASP A 268 19.64 -17.73 -30.35
C ASP A 268 19.04 -16.36 -30.72
N ASP A 269 18.12 -16.32 -31.69
CA ASP A 269 17.47 -15.07 -32.12
C ASP A 269 16.66 -14.41 -30.99
N LYS A 270 15.94 -15.20 -30.19
CA LYS A 270 15.12 -14.68 -29.08
C LYS A 270 16.00 -14.23 -27.92
N ILE A 271 17.06 -14.97 -27.64
CA ILE A 271 18.05 -14.62 -26.62
C ILE A 271 18.74 -13.31 -27.01
N ALA A 272 19.19 -13.18 -28.25
CA ALA A 272 19.83 -11.99 -28.77
C ALA A 272 18.90 -10.76 -28.71
N ALA A 273 17.62 -10.93 -29.05
CA ALA A 273 16.64 -9.84 -28.96
C ALA A 273 16.46 -9.34 -27.52
N LEU A 274 16.37 -10.24 -26.53
CA LEU A 274 16.29 -9.85 -25.12
C LEU A 274 17.57 -9.18 -24.63
N GLN A 275 18.74 -9.68 -25.04
CA GLN A 275 20.05 -9.11 -24.69
C GLN A 275 20.21 -7.69 -25.27
N GLU A 276 19.88 -7.50 -26.55
CA GLU A 276 19.93 -6.20 -27.20
C GLU A 276 19.01 -5.22 -26.49
N LEU A 277 17.78 -5.61 -26.18
CA LEU A 277 16.84 -4.76 -25.48
C LEU A 277 17.36 -4.39 -24.08
N LEU A 278 17.85 -5.35 -23.30
CA LEU A 278 18.43 -5.10 -21.97
C LEU A 278 19.63 -4.15 -22.00
N SER A 279 20.45 -4.18 -23.06
CA SER A 279 21.57 -3.24 -23.22
C SER A 279 21.09 -1.77 -23.28
N THR A 280 19.86 -1.53 -23.74
CA THR A 280 19.25 -0.19 -23.74
C THR A 280 18.84 0.29 -22.34
N PHE A 281 18.74 -0.63 -21.37
CA PHE A 281 18.43 -0.36 -19.96
C PHE A 281 19.69 -0.24 -19.10
N GLU A 282 20.90 -0.25 -19.66
CA GLU A 282 22.11 0.00 -18.89
C GLU A 282 22.17 1.45 -18.37
N ARG A 283 22.31 1.59 -17.05
CA ARG A 283 22.46 2.89 -16.39
C ARG A 283 23.92 3.36 -16.54
N LYS A 284 24.11 4.48 -17.24
CA LYS A 284 25.43 5.10 -17.48
C LYS A 284 25.91 5.93 -16.29
#